data_AF-A0A9P7GET4-F1
#
_entry.id   AF-A0A9P7GET4-F1
#
_cell.length_a   1.000
_cell.length_b   1.000
_cell.length_c   1.000
_cell.angle_alpha   90.00
_cell.angle_beta   90.00
_cell.angle_gamma   90.00
#
_symmetry.space_group_name_H-M   'P 1'
#
loop_
_entity.id
_entity.type
_entity.pdbx_description
1 polymer ?
#
loop_
_entity_poly.entity_id
_entity_poly.type
_entity_poly.pdbx_seq_one_letter_code
_entity_poly.pdbx_strand_id
1 'polypeptide(L)'
;MQLNMNGMRLGPLPRRKTAVHVFGDFLAYLYRCTRNFITDTHGNGAALWNAVEHNIQFVLSHPNGWEGAQQTKMRRSAVYGGLIPDTNEGKARIRFVTEGEASLHACVLNGLAADVLSVRSDSLFRWTRSDRLIAIQNPSKHGFLIADAGGGTLDISAYAIRGTTPLVMEEIAPPDCIFAGSVFVSRRAREFLEGTSLRQFISFQRLLTMRTEKLKNSRYGTPAALDHITQRFDETTKRLFRDRKDLQFIPFGSPLDKDLAVGIRGGQLKLTGWVLPRLLCYMSSTRNPQE
;
A
#
# COMPACT_ATOMS: atom_id res chain seq x y z
N MET A 1 -15.86 -5.56 -12.85
CA MET A 1 -15.17 -5.99 -11.61
C MET A 1 -15.98 -5.50 -10.42
N GLN A 2 -16.61 -6.39 -9.66
CA GLN A 2 -17.13 -6.03 -8.33
C GLN A 2 -15.95 -6.09 -7.36
N LEU A 3 -15.57 -4.94 -6.80
CA LEU A 3 -14.48 -4.87 -5.83
C LEU A 3 -15.00 -5.31 -4.46
N ASN A 4 -14.42 -6.37 -3.89
CA ASN A 4 -14.69 -6.75 -2.51
C ASN A 4 -13.96 -5.79 -1.56
N MET A 5 -14.68 -4.78 -1.07
CA MET A 5 -14.12 -3.74 -0.20
C MET A 5 -13.81 -4.22 1.23
N ASN A 6 -14.00 -5.51 1.53
CA ASN A 6 -13.75 -6.10 2.86
C ASN A 6 -14.46 -5.33 4.01
N GLY A 7 -15.66 -4.83 3.72
CA GLY A 7 -16.45 -3.99 4.65
C GLY A 7 -15.95 -2.55 4.81
N MET A 8 -14.97 -2.08 4.03
CA MET A 8 -14.61 -0.67 3.98
C MET A 8 -15.79 0.15 3.44
N ARG A 9 -16.11 1.23 4.14
CA ARG A 9 -17.12 2.21 3.72
C ARG A 9 -16.41 3.53 3.47
N LEU A 10 -16.49 4.02 2.25
CA LEU A 10 -16.02 5.36 1.92
C LEU A 10 -17.10 6.37 2.29
N GLY A 11 -16.70 7.47 2.93
CA GLY A 11 -17.60 8.60 3.16
C GLY A 11 -18.07 9.20 1.83
N PRO A 12 -19.18 9.97 1.85
CA PRO A 12 -19.62 10.67 0.65
C PRO A 12 -18.56 11.69 0.23
N LEU A 13 -18.43 11.89 -1.09
CA LEU A 13 -17.61 12.97 -1.62
C LEU A 13 -18.17 14.34 -1.20
N PRO A 14 -17.33 15.38 -1.10
CA PRO A 14 -17.81 16.74 -0.88
C PRO A 14 -18.89 17.13 -1.90
N ARG A 15 -19.82 17.98 -1.49
CA ARG A 15 -20.94 18.40 -2.36
C ARG A 15 -20.41 18.93 -3.69
N ARG A 16 -21.00 18.47 -4.80
CA ARG A 16 -20.65 18.85 -6.18
C ARG A 16 -19.23 18.47 -6.62
N LYS A 17 -18.52 17.62 -5.86
CA LYS A 17 -17.21 17.09 -6.25
C LYS A 17 -17.36 15.63 -6.71
N THR A 18 -16.66 15.30 -7.79
CA THR A 18 -16.50 13.93 -8.28
C THR A 18 -15.13 13.40 -7.85
N ALA A 19 -14.87 12.10 -8.02
CA ALA A 19 -13.53 11.54 -7.77
C ALA A 19 -12.44 12.24 -8.61
N VAL A 20 -12.76 12.66 -9.84
CA VAL A 20 -11.85 13.42 -10.71
C VAL A 20 -11.52 14.78 -10.11
N HIS A 21 -12.50 15.48 -9.54
CA HIS A 21 -12.26 16.77 -8.89
C HIS A 21 -11.39 16.60 -7.63
N VAL A 22 -11.70 15.63 -6.78
CA VAL A 22 -10.92 15.39 -5.55
C VAL A 22 -9.48 15.00 -5.88
N PHE A 23 -9.29 14.10 -6.85
CA PHE A 23 -7.95 13.70 -7.27
C PHE A 23 -7.20 14.86 -7.94
N GLY A 24 -7.87 15.66 -8.76
CA GLY A 24 -7.26 16.82 -9.40
C GLY A 24 -6.89 17.93 -8.41
N ASP A 25 -7.72 18.20 -7.39
CA ASP A 25 -7.39 19.13 -6.29
C ASP A 25 -6.12 18.66 -5.54
N PHE A 26 -5.99 17.36 -5.31
CA PHE A 26 -4.81 16.77 -4.66
C PHE A 26 -3.56 16.88 -5.53
N LEU A 27 -3.66 16.58 -6.84
CA LEU A 27 -2.56 16.75 -7.78
C LEU A 27 -2.12 18.22 -7.86
N ALA A 28 -3.06 19.17 -7.90
CA ALA A 28 -2.78 20.59 -7.91
C ALA A 28 -2.00 21.03 -6.66
N TYR A 29 -2.42 20.51 -5.49
CA TYR A 29 -1.72 20.74 -4.23
C TYR A 29 -0.27 20.25 -4.29
N LEU A 30 -0.05 19.00 -4.71
CA LEU A 30 1.29 18.42 -4.86
C LEU A 30 2.16 19.23 -5.83
N TYR A 31 1.61 19.56 -7.00
CA TYR A 31 2.33 20.31 -8.03
C TYR A 31 2.76 21.69 -7.52
N ARG A 32 1.87 22.42 -6.82
CA ARG A 32 2.18 23.71 -6.20
C ARG A 32 3.26 23.58 -5.13
N CYS A 33 3.16 22.58 -4.25
CA CYS A 33 4.17 22.33 -3.23
C CYS A 33 5.55 22.06 -3.85
N THR A 34 5.62 21.22 -4.88
CA THR A 34 6.85 20.92 -5.62
C THR A 34 7.42 22.15 -6.30
N ARG A 35 6.58 22.95 -6.97
CA ARG A 35 6.97 24.22 -7.59
C ARG A 35 7.61 25.13 -6.56
N ASN A 36 6.90 25.43 -5.47
CA ASN A 36 7.37 26.32 -4.43
C ASN A 36 8.69 25.84 -3.83
N PHE A 37 8.80 24.53 -3.54
CA PHE A 37 10.04 23.97 -3.02
C PHE A 37 11.23 24.22 -3.97
N ILE A 38 11.07 23.95 -5.26
CA ILE A 38 12.15 24.15 -6.24
C ILE A 38 12.48 25.65 -6.41
N THR A 39 11.47 26.52 -6.50
CA THR A 39 11.69 27.95 -6.68
C THR A 39 12.39 28.58 -5.48
N ASP A 40 12.06 28.12 -4.27
CA ASP A 40 12.53 28.72 -3.02
C ASP A 40 13.88 28.13 -2.56
N THR A 41 14.19 26.89 -2.96
CA THR A 41 15.45 26.21 -2.55
C THR A 41 16.66 26.67 -3.36
N HIS A 42 16.47 27.13 -4.60
CA HIS A 42 17.58 27.50 -5.50
C HIS A 42 17.65 29.02 -5.70
N GLY A 43 18.86 29.59 -5.64
CA GLY A 43 19.06 31.05 -5.79
C GLY A 43 18.55 31.64 -7.12
N ASN A 44 18.50 30.85 -8.19
CA ASN A 44 17.89 31.19 -9.48
C ASN A 44 16.62 30.36 -9.78
N GLY A 45 15.95 29.84 -8.75
CA GLY A 45 14.87 28.85 -8.87
C GLY A 45 13.69 29.30 -9.72
N ALA A 46 13.31 30.58 -9.66
CA ALA A 46 12.25 31.13 -10.51
C ALA A 46 12.60 31.07 -12.00
N ALA A 47 13.83 31.45 -12.38
CA ALA A 47 14.29 31.38 -13.77
C ALA A 47 14.41 29.92 -14.24
N LEU A 48 14.93 29.05 -13.37
CA LEU A 48 15.00 27.60 -13.64
C LEU A 48 13.61 27.02 -13.92
N TRP A 49 12.63 27.31 -13.05
CA TRP A 49 11.26 26.81 -13.20
C TRP A 49 10.66 27.26 -14.54
N ASN A 50 10.73 28.56 -14.85
CA ASN A 50 10.18 29.12 -16.09
C ASN A 50 10.82 28.48 -17.35
N ALA A 51 12.10 28.11 -17.29
CA ALA A 51 12.78 27.45 -18.40
C ALA A 51 12.30 26.02 -18.65
N VAL A 52 11.83 25.31 -17.61
CA VAL A 52 11.46 23.88 -17.71
C VAL A 52 9.96 23.62 -17.64
N GLU A 53 9.14 24.54 -17.14
CA GLU A 53 7.71 24.35 -16.85
C GLU A 53 6.91 23.75 -18.02
N HIS A 54 7.21 24.21 -19.25
CA HIS A 54 6.55 23.74 -20.45
C HIS A 54 6.94 22.31 -20.87
N ASN A 55 8.09 21.81 -20.40
CA ASN A 55 8.67 20.51 -20.77
C ASN A 55 8.53 19.44 -19.69
N ILE A 56 7.98 19.76 -18.51
CA ILE A 56 7.84 18.82 -17.39
C ILE A 56 7.02 17.58 -17.81
N GLN A 57 7.59 16.40 -17.62
CA GLN A 57 6.89 15.13 -17.76
C GLN A 57 6.35 14.69 -16.40
N PHE A 58 5.10 14.22 -16.37
CA PHE A 58 4.47 13.66 -15.20
C PHE A 58 4.36 12.15 -15.36
N VAL A 59 4.88 11.40 -14.40
CA VAL A 59 4.69 9.95 -14.33
C VAL A 59 3.74 9.68 -13.18
N LEU A 60 2.54 9.17 -13.48
CA LEU A 60 1.53 8.85 -12.49
C LEU A 60 1.50 7.32 -12.29
N SER A 61 1.74 6.87 -11.07
CA SER A 61 1.54 5.47 -10.71
C SER A 61 0.05 5.16 -10.57
N HIS A 62 -0.33 3.91 -10.84
CA HIS A 62 -1.68 3.41 -10.62
C HIS A 62 -1.67 1.93 -10.22
N PRO A 63 -2.73 1.42 -9.57
CA PRO A 63 -2.85 0.01 -9.28
C PRO A 63 -2.72 -0.84 -10.54
N ASN A 64 -2.11 -2.01 -10.43
CA ASN A 64 -2.01 -2.94 -11.54
C ASN A 64 -3.41 -3.28 -12.09
N GLY A 65 -3.53 -3.43 -13.41
CA GLY A 65 -4.81 -3.67 -14.10
C GLY A 65 -5.69 -2.41 -14.31
N TRP A 66 -5.30 -1.22 -13.85
CA TRP A 66 -5.96 0.02 -14.23
C TRP A 66 -5.55 0.47 -15.63
N GLU A 67 -6.43 0.23 -16.60
CA GLU A 67 -6.21 0.60 -18.00
C GLU A 67 -7.27 1.59 -18.50
N GLY A 68 -7.10 2.11 -19.72
CA GLY A 68 -8.13 2.81 -20.49
C GLY A 68 -8.93 3.86 -19.72
N ALA A 69 -10.11 3.49 -19.24
CA ALA A 69 -11.07 4.38 -18.59
C ALA A 69 -10.52 5.01 -17.29
N GLN A 70 -9.78 4.25 -16.49
CA GLN A 70 -9.20 4.70 -15.22
C GLN A 70 -8.10 5.73 -15.47
N GLN A 71 -7.15 5.40 -16.36
CA GLN A 71 -6.10 6.32 -16.79
C GLN A 71 -6.67 7.58 -17.45
N THR A 72 -7.78 7.46 -18.20
CA THR A 72 -8.49 8.62 -18.77
C THR A 72 -9.03 9.54 -17.69
N LYS A 73 -9.60 9.01 -16.60
CA LYS A 73 -10.04 9.81 -15.45
C LYS A 73 -8.85 10.48 -14.75
N MET A 74 -7.70 9.81 -14.63
CA MET A 74 -6.48 10.40 -14.08
C MET A 74 -5.96 11.56 -14.94
N ARG A 75 -5.92 11.40 -16.27
CA ARG A 75 -5.57 12.51 -17.20
C ARG A 75 -6.50 13.70 -17.04
N ARG A 76 -7.82 13.46 -16.97
CA ARG A 76 -8.82 14.53 -16.72
C ARG A 76 -8.59 15.23 -15.37
N SER A 77 -8.16 14.48 -14.36
CA SER A 77 -7.84 15.04 -13.04
C SER A 77 -6.61 15.94 -13.09
N ALA A 78 -5.57 15.54 -13.83
CA ALA A 78 -4.37 16.35 -14.04
C ALA A 78 -4.64 17.64 -14.84
N VAL A 79 -5.53 17.58 -15.85
CA VAL A 79 -6.02 18.77 -16.56
C VAL A 79 -6.79 19.68 -15.60
N TYR A 80 -7.75 19.13 -14.84
CA TYR A 80 -8.53 19.89 -13.85
C TYR A 80 -7.64 20.55 -12.79
N GLY A 81 -6.63 19.82 -12.30
CA GLY A 81 -5.66 20.31 -11.32
C GLY A 81 -4.62 21.28 -11.87
N GLY A 82 -4.65 21.59 -13.17
CA GLY A 82 -3.73 22.55 -13.80
C GLY A 82 -2.30 22.06 -13.97
N LEU A 83 -2.06 20.74 -13.93
CA LEU A 83 -0.73 20.17 -14.17
C LEU A 83 -0.35 20.27 -15.65
N ILE A 84 -1.33 20.07 -16.53
CA ILE A 84 -1.18 20.10 -17.98
C ILE A 84 -2.35 20.86 -18.64
N PRO A 85 -2.13 21.51 -19.78
CA PRO A 85 -3.23 22.05 -20.59
C PRO A 85 -4.08 20.92 -21.19
N ASP A 86 -5.35 21.20 -21.51
CA ASP A 86 -6.23 20.27 -22.23
C ASP A 86 -5.94 20.25 -23.74
N THR A 87 -4.70 19.94 -24.09
CA THR A 87 -4.22 19.80 -25.48
C THR A 87 -3.58 18.45 -25.69
N ASN A 88 -3.33 18.07 -26.94
CA ASN A 88 -2.66 16.80 -27.23
C ASN A 88 -1.22 16.79 -26.69
N GLU A 89 -0.54 17.93 -26.81
CA GLU A 89 0.80 18.17 -26.28
C GLU A 89 0.81 18.08 -24.74
N GLY A 90 -0.20 18.67 -24.08
CA GLY A 90 -0.38 18.55 -22.64
C GLY A 90 -0.60 17.11 -22.20
N LYS A 91 -1.49 16.37 -22.88
CA LYS A 91 -1.78 14.96 -22.58
C LYS A 91 -0.57 14.05 -22.81
N ALA A 92 0.27 14.35 -23.79
CA ALA A 92 1.50 13.62 -24.08
C ALA A 92 2.56 13.75 -22.95
N ARG A 93 2.46 14.77 -22.09
CA ARG A 93 3.32 14.94 -20.92
C ARG A 93 3.00 13.98 -19.77
N ILE A 94 1.89 13.24 -19.82
CA ILE A 94 1.53 12.25 -18.79
C ILE A 94 1.88 10.85 -19.27
N ARG A 95 2.75 10.18 -18.50
CA ARG A 95 3.01 8.74 -18.61
C ARG A 95 2.43 8.03 -17.41
N PHE A 96 2.06 6.78 -17.62
CA PHE A 96 1.57 5.89 -16.58
C PHE A 96 2.57 4.78 -16.34
N VAL A 97 2.64 4.34 -15.10
CA VAL A 97 3.40 3.18 -14.65
C VAL A 97 2.54 2.45 -13.64
N THR A 98 2.59 1.13 -13.62
CA THR A 98 1.92 0.39 -12.54
C THR A 98 2.67 0.57 -11.23
N GLU A 99 1.98 0.47 -10.09
CA GLU A 99 2.62 0.50 -8.76
C GLU A 99 3.65 -0.62 -8.60
N GLY A 100 3.36 -1.82 -9.15
CA GLY A 100 4.32 -2.93 -9.20
C GLY A 100 5.59 -2.59 -10.00
N GLU A 101 5.46 -2.02 -11.20
CA GLU A 101 6.62 -1.60 -12.00
C GLU A 101 7.43 -0.48 -11.33
N ALA A 102 6.76 0.52 -10.75
CA ALA A 102 7.42 1.61 -10.04
C ALA A 102 8.23 1.08 -8.84
N SER A 103 7.65 0.16 -8.07
CA SER A 103 8.31 -0.51 -6.95
C SER A 103 9.50 -1.35 -7.40
N LEU A 104 9.35 -2.08 -8.50
CA LEU A 104 10.43 -2.88 -9.08
C LEU A 104 11.59 -1.98 -9.54
N HIS A 105 11.31 -0.89 -10.25
CA HIS A 105 12.33 0.10 -10.63
C HIS A 105 13.09 0.63 -9.41
N ALA A 106 12.38 0.92 -8.30
CA ALA A 106 13.02 1.33 -7.05
C ALA A 106 13.93 0.23 -6.48
N CYS A 107 13.47 -1.03 -6.43
CA CYS A 107 14.29 -2.16 -5.97
C CYS A 107 15.57 -2.34 -6.81
N VAL A 108 15.46 -2.18 -8.13
CA VAL A 108 16.59 -2.28 -9.06
C VAL A 108 17.60 -1.16 -8.86
N LEU A 109 17.14 0.08 -8.82
CA LEU A 109 18.00 1.24 -8.63
C LEU A 109 18.73 1.21 -7.27
N ASN A 110 18.12 0.62 -6.25
CA ASN A 110 18.73 0.49 -4.92
C ASN A 110 19.56 -0.81 -4.75
N GLY A 111 19.81 -1.57 -5.83
CA GLY A 111 20.64 -2.78 -5.80
C GLY A 111 20.01 -3.99 -5.11
N LEU A 112 18.74 -3.90 -4.68
CA LEU A 112 18.00 -5.00 -4.03
C LEU A 112 17.65 -6.14 -5.00
N ALA A 113 17.82 -5.89 -6.29
CA ALA A 113 17.54 -6.79 -7.40
C ALA A 113 18.79 -7.49 -7.96
N ALA A 114 19.99 -7.23 -7.42
CA ALA A 114 21.24 -7.65 -8.04
C ALA A 114 21.31 -9.17 -8.30
N ASP A 115 20.86 -9.98 -7.34
CA ASP A 115 20.86 -11.44 -7.47
C ASP A 115 19.90 -11.94 -8.56
N VAL A 116 18.76 -11.27 -8.71
CA VAL A 116 17.70 -11.61 -9.68
C VAL A 116 18.11 -11.17 -11.09
N LEU A 117 18.81 -10.03 -11.20
CA LEU A 117 19.34 -9.48 -12.45
C LEU A 117 20.66 -10.13 -12.86
N SER A 118 21.33 -10.84 -11.95
CA SER A 118 22.55 -11.57 -12.27
C SER A 118 22.20 -12.67 -13.29
N VAL A 119 22.65 -12.46 -14.52
CA VAL A 119 22.58 -13.49 -15.56
C VAL A 119 23.58 -14.55 -15.12
N ARG A 120 23.12 -15.62 -14.48
CA ARG A 120 23.93 -16.83 -14.42
C ARG A 120 24.12 -17.28 -15.87
N SER A 121 25.35 -17.17 -16.34
CA SER A 121 25.84 -17.68 -17.61
C SER A 121 25.86 -19.21 -17.61
N ASP A 122 24.75 -19.84 -17.25
CA ASP A 122 24.44 -21.22 -17.64
C ASP A 122 23.85 -21.16 -19.06
N SER A 123 24.63 -20.61 -19.99
CA SER A 123 24.33 -20.63 -21.41
C SER A 123 24.37 -22.07 -21.88
N LEU A 124 23.19 -22.71 -21.91
CA LEU A 124 23.03 -24.02 -22.51
C LEU A 124 23.16 -23.84 -24.02
N PHE A 125 24.28 -24.25 -24.59
CA PHE A 125 24.44 -24.31 -26.03
C PHE A 125 23.71 -25.55 -26.55
N ARG A 126 22.76 -25.36 -27.48
CA ARG A 126 22.12 -26.49 -28.18
C ARG A 126 22.60 -26.51 -29.62
N TRP A 127 23.03 -27.69 -30.04
CA TRP A 127 23.38 -27.95 -31.43
C TRP A 127 22.11 -28.18 -32.26
N THR A 128 21.93 -27.41 -33.34
CA THR A 128 20.85 -27.67 -34.31
C THR A 128 21.28 -28.76 -35.30
N ARG A 129 20.33 -29.36 -36.03
CA ARG A 129 20.60 -30.29 -37.16
C ARG A 129 21.44 -29.70 -38.32
N SER A 130 21.88 -28.45 -38.18
CA SER A 130 22.55 -27.64 -39.19
C SER A 130 23.89 -27.07 -38.67
N ASP A 131 24.49 -27.71 -37.69
CA ASP A 131 25.84 -27.42 -37.16
C ASP A 131 26.04 -25.99 -36.62
N ARG A 132 24.94 -25.30 -36.28
CA ARG A 132 25.02 -23.95 -35.70
C ARG A 132 24.87 -24.02 -34.18
N LEU A 133 25.82 -23.39 -33.50
CA LEU A 133 25.75 -23.12 -32.07
C LEU A 133 24.76 -21.97 -31.85
N ILE A 134 23.60 -22.26 -31.25
CA ILE A 134 22.66 -21.22 -30.82
C ILE A 134 22.73 -21.13 -29.31
N ALA A 135 22.97 -19.92 -28.80
CA ALA A 135 22.80 -19.63 -27.39
C ALA A 135 21.31 -19.70 -27.07
N ILE A 136 20.88 -20.73 -26.32
CA ILE A 136 19.56 -20.69 -25.71
C ILE A 136 19.70 -19.78 -24.49
N GLN A 137 19.27 -18.53 -24.64
CA GLN A 137 18.97 -17.71 -23.47
C GLN A 137 17.84 -18.42 -22.72
N ASN A 138 18.18 -19.14 -21.65
CA ASN A 138 17.16 -19.46 -20.66
C ASN A 138 16.68 -18.09 -20.14
N PRO A 139 15.40 -17.71 -20.36
CA PRO A 139 14.87 -16.55 -19.67
C PRO A 139 15.14 -16.80 -18.19
N SER A 140 15.78 -15.83 -17.54
CA SER A 140 16.22 -15.93 -16.15
C SER A 140 15.17 -16.66 -15.33
N LYS A 141 15.55 -17.74 -14.61
CA LYS A 141 14.70 -18.42 -13.61
C LYS A 141 14.34 -17.51 -12.42
N HIS A 142 14.54 -16.21 -12.56
CA HIS A 142 14.47 -15.20 -11.54
C HIS A 142 13.39 -14.21 -11.94
N GLY A 143 12.43 -14.04 -11.04
CA GLY A 143 11.33 -13.11 -11.16
C GLY A 143 11.14 -12.36 -9.85
N PHE A 144 10.44 -11.25 -9.92
CA PHE A 144 10.05 -10.47 -8.74
C PHE A 144 8.65 -10.85 -8.33
N LEU A 145 8.47 -11.02 -7.03
CA LEU A 145 7.17 -10.85 -6.41
C LEU A 145 7.19 -9.52 -5.67
N ILE A 146 6.28 -8.62 -6.04
CA ILE A 146 6.06 -7.36 -5.35
C ILE A 146 4.82 -7.52 -4.50
N ALA A 147 4.95 -7.24 -3.21
CA ALA A 147 3.84 -7.14 -2.27
C ALA A 147 3.80 -5.72 -1.72
N ASP A 148 2.98 -4.86 -2.32
CA ASP A 148 2.77 -3.49 -1.88
C ASP A 148 1.67 -3.46 -0.81
N ALA A 149 2.10 -3.40 0.45
CA ALA A 149 1.23 -3.36 1.61
C ALA A 149 0.92 -1.92 2.03
N GLY A 150 0.04 -1.28 1.27
CA GLY A 150 -0.33 0.11 1.45
C GLY A 150 -1.26 0.40 2.64
N GLY A 151 -1.77 1.64 2.66
CA GLY A 151 -2.70 2.10 3.70
C GLY A 151 -4.07 1.42 3.63
N GLY A 152 -4.61 1.26 2.41
CA GLY A 152 -5.94 0.68 2.16
C GLY A 152 -5.90 -0.68 1.48
N THR A 153 -4.98 -0.88 0.55
CA THR A 153 -4.87 -2.09 -0.27
C THR A 153 -3.60 -2.86 0.07
N LEU A 154 -3.61 -4.14 -0.28
CA LEU A 154 -2.43 -4.97 -0.46
C LEU A 154 -2.46 -5.42 -1.92
N ASP A 155 -1.47 -4.98 -2.69
CA ASP A 155 -1.33 -5.26 -4.11
C ASP A 155 -0.19 -6.25 -4.30
N ILE A 156 -0.49 -7.37 -4.96
CA ILE A 156 0.48 -8.44 -5.23
C ILE A 156 0.62 -8.60 -6.73
N SER A 157 1.85 -8.47 -7.22
CA SER A 157 2.19 -8.64 -8.64
C SER A 157 3.45 -9.48 -8.80
N ALA A 158 3.49 -10.25 -9.88
CA ALA A 158 4.60 -11.14 -10.19
C ALA A 158 5.17 -10.79 -11.57
N TYR A 159 6.49 -10.58 -11.64
CA TYR A 159 7.18 -10.19 -12.86
C TYR A 159 8.30 -11.15 -13.21
N ALA A 160 8.45 -11.47 -14.48
CA ALA A 160 9.65 -12.09 -15.02
C ALA A 160 10.53 -11.04 -15.70
N ILE A 161 11.84 -11.22 -15.60
CA ILE A 161 12.81 -10.42 -16.34
C ILE A 161 13.03 -11.07 -17.70
N ARG A 162 12.77 -10.33 -18.77
CA ARG A 162 12.98 -10.76 -20.17
C ARG A 162 14.27 -10.22 -20.77
N GLY A 163 14.77 -9.11 -20.24
CA GLY A 163 16.04 -8.52 -20.64
C GLY A 163 16.54 -7.59 -19.54
N THR A 164 17.85 -7.43 -19.45
CA THR A 164 18.49 -6.54 -18.46
C THR A 164 19.11 -5.31 -19.10
N THR A 165 19.32 -5.30 -20.42
CA THR A 165 19.85 -4.16 -21.18
C THR A 165 19.17 -4.06 -22.56
N PRO A 166 18.11 -3.25 -22.75
CA PRO A 166 17.38 -2.52 -21.70
C PRO A 166 16.65 -3.48 -20.74
N LEU A 167 16.28 -2.98 -19.54
CA LEU A 167 15.47 -3.74 -18.60
C LEU A 167 14.08 -3.95 -19.21
N VAL A 168 13.75 -5.20 -19.53
CA VAL A 168 12.44 -5.62 -20.04
C VAL A 168 11.83 -6.56 -19.02
N MET A 169 10.64 -6.21 -18.56
CA MET A 169 9.92 -6.94 -17.52
C MET A 169 8.52 -7.26 -18.05
N GLU A 170 8.01 -8.40 -17.63
CA GLU A 170 6.67 -8.85 -18.02
C GLU A 170 5.94 -9.32 -16.78
N GLU A 171 4.73 -8.81 -16.54
CA GLU A 171 3.85 -9.34 -15.52
C GLU A 171 3.41 -10.76 -15.94
N ILE A 172 3.72 -11.76 -15.11
CA ILE A 172 3.54 -13.18 -15.45
C ILE A 172 2.32 -13.82 -14.78
N ALA A 173 1.59 -13.06 -13.98
CA ALA A 173 0.35 -13.51 -13.36
C ALA A 173 -0.60 -12.30 -13.21
N PRO A 174 -1.92 -12.49 -13.34
CA PRO A 174 -2.88 -11.44 -13.05
C PRO A 174 -2.62 -10.84 -11.65
N PRO A 175 -2.58 -9.51 -11.52
CA PRO A 175 -2.32 -8.86 -10.25
C PRO A 175 -3.52 -9.07 -9.32
N ASP A 176 -3.24 -9.24 -8.03
CA ASP A 176 -4.28 -9.30 -7.01
C ASP A 176 -4.25 -8.02 -6.16
N CYS A 177 -5.42 -7.42 -5.98
CA CYS A 177 -5.60 -6.19 -5.20
C CYS A 177 -6.68 -6.46 -4.15
N ILE A 178 -6.25 -6.59 -2.90
CA ILE A 178 -7.16 -6.88 -1.79
C ILE A 178 -7.24 -5.71 -0.83
N PHE A 179 -8.45 -5.45 -0.33
CA PHE A 179 -8.68 -4.45 0.71
C PHE A 179 -8.22 -4.99 2.08
N ALA A 180 -6.91 -4.91 2.32
CA ALA A 180 -6.24 -5.50 3.48
C ALA A 180 -5.12 -4.61 4.06
N GLY A 181 -5.05 -3.34 3.66
CA GLY A 181 -4.00 -2.42 4.11
C GLY A 181 -4.06 -2.04 5.60
N SER A 182 -3.14 -1.17 6.01
CA SER A 182 -2.95 -0.71 7.40
C SER A 182 -4.24 -0.24 8.11
N VAL A 183 -5.20 0.35 7.39
CA VAL A 183 -6.48 0.82 7.95
C VAL A 183 -7.31 -0.33 8.55
N PHE A 184 -7.21 -1.55 8.02
CA PHE A 184 -7.91 -2.72 8.54
C PHE A 184 -7.32 -3.23 9.85
N VAL A 185 -6.01 -3.09 10.03
CA VAL A 185 -5.36 -3.36 11.33
C VAL A 185 -5.90 -2.40 12.39
N SER A 186 -5.99 -1.12 12.03
CA SER A 186 -6.49 -0.04 12.88
C SER A 186 -7.97 -0.26 13.24
N ARG A 187 -8.81 -0.63 12.26
CA ARG A 187 -10.23 -0.96 12.48
C ARG A 187 -10.40 -2.14 13.44
N ARG A 188 -9.66 -3.23 13.21
CA ARG A 188 -9.69 -4.42 14.08
C ARG A 188 -9.21 -4.09 15.48
N ALA A 189 -8.21 -3.21 15.62
CA ALA A 189 -7.75 -2.74 16.93
C ALA A 189 -8.86 -1.98 17.66
N ARG A 190 -9.54 -1.06 16.98
CA ARG A 190 -10.69 -0.33 17.55
C ARG A 190 -11.81 -1.27 17.96
N GLU A 191 -12.21 -2.20 17.10
CA GLU A 191 -13.25 -3.21 17.38
C GLU A 191 -12.87 -4.08 18.60
N PHE A 192 -11.60 -4.48 18.70
CA PHE A 192 -11.07 -5.21 19.85
C PHE A 192 -11.16 -4.40 21.15
N LEU A 193 -10.84 -3.10 21.11
CA LEU A 193 -10.92 -2.21 22.27
C LEU A 193 -12.36 -1.98 22.72
N GLU A 194 -13.26 -1.73 21.77
CA GLU A 194 -14.69 -1.50 21.98
C GLU A 194 -15.38 -2.73 22.58
N GLY A 195 -14.87 -3.92 22.28
CA GLY A 195 -15.52 -5.16 22.68
C GLY A 195 -16.66 -5.58 21.74
N THR A 196 -16.59 -5.14 20.49
CA THR A 196 -17.49 -5.69 19.47
C THR A 196 -16.97 -7.08 19.11
N SER A 197 -17.86 -8.08 19.07
CA SER A 197 -17.46 -9.43 18.70
C SER A 197 -16.80 -9.41 17.33
N LEU A 198 -15.56 -9.90 17.24
CA LEU A 198 -14.99 -10.41 16.00
C LEU A 198 -15.81 -11.64 15.58
N ARG A 199 -17.03 -11.41 15.08
CA ARG A 199 -17.79 -12.42 14.34
C ARG A 199 -17.19 -12.49 12.95
N GLN A 200 -16.01 -13.10 12.85
CA GLN A 200 -15.48 -13.49 11.56
C GLN A 200 -15.08 -14.96 11.62
N PHE A 201 -16.03 -15.77 11.14
CA PHE A 201 -15.94 -17.13 10.63
C PHE A 201 -14.68 -17.92 11.00
N ILE A 202 -14.70 -18.53 12.19
CA ILE A 202 -13.84 -19.67 12.51
C ILE A 202 -14.67 -20.93 12.21
N SER A 203 -14.69 -21.36 10.95
CA SER A 203 -15.07 -22.74 10.61
C SER A 203 -13.85 -23.63 10.84
N PHE A 204 -13.59 -23.93 12.10
CA PHE A 204 -12.93 -25.15 12.64
C PHE A 204 -12.51 -24.86 14.09
N GLN A 205 -13.48 -25.09 14.99
CA GLN A 205 -13.28 -25.74 16.28
C GLN A 205 -12.01 -25.40 17.08
N ARG A 206 -12.00 -24.24 17.77
CA ARG A 206 -11.81 -24.21 19.24
C ARG A 206 -12.09 -22.81 19.78
N LEU A 207 -13.24 -22.72 20.45
CA LEU A 207 -13.49 -21.98 21.68
C LEU A 207 -12.33 -21.09 22.17
N LEU A 208 -12.15 -19.93 21.53
CA LEU A 208 -11.42 -18.79 22.09
C LEU A 208 -12.30 -17.58 21.79
N THR A 209 -13.44 -17.56 22.49
CA THR A 209 -14.19 -16.33 22.74
C THR A 209 -13.18 -15.35 23.30
N MET A 210 -12.67 -14.45 22.44
CA MET A 210 -12.03 -13.24 22.94
C MET A 210 -13.03 -12.66 23.96
N ARG A 211 -12.59 -12.36 25.18
CA ARG A 211 -13.38 -11.48 26.06
C ARG A 211 -13.45 -10.13 25.35
N THR A 212 -14.44 -9.99 24.47
CA THR A 212 -14.75 -8.84 23.62
C THR A 212 -15.39 -7.77 24.48
N GLU A 213 -14.73 -7.33 25.54
CA GLU A 213 -15.18 -6.23 26.39
C GLU A 213 -13.95 -5.53 26.97
N LYS A 214 -12.88 -5.38 26.16
CA LYS A 214 -11.59 -4.94 26.70
C LYS A 214 -11.72 -3.60 27.41
N LEU A 215 -12.44 -2.63 26.84
CA LEU A 215 -12.71 -1.34 27.49
C LEU A 215 -14.20 -1.04 27.70
N LYS A 216 -15.12 -1.91 27.28
CA LYS A 216 -16.58 -1.65 27.30
C LYS A 216 -17.13 -1.16 28.65
N ASN A 217 -16.65 -1.75 29.75
CA ASN A 217 -17.08 -1.39 31.12
C ASN A 217 -16.06 -0.47 31.83
N SER A 218 -15.07 0.04 31.12
CA SER A 218 -14.05 0.95 31.63
C SER A 218 -14.43 2.40 31.33
N ARG A 219 -13.93 3.36 32.13
CA ARG A 219 -14.03 4.79 31.80
C ARG A 219 -13.37 5.15 30.46
N TYR A 220 -12.47 4.29 29.97
CA TYR A 220 -11.81 4.43 28.67
C TYR A 220 -12.59 3.77 27.51
N GLY A 221 -13.79 3.27 27.76
CA GLY A 221 -14.68 2.67 26.77
C GLY A 221 -15.54 3.67 25.99
N THR A 222 -15.43 4.97 26.26
CA THR A 222 -16.19 5.99 25.51
C THR A 222 -15.70 6.07 24.06
N PRO A 223 -16.55 6.44 23.08
CA PRO A 223 -16.14 6.55 21.68
C PRO A 223 -14.89 7.42 21.48
N ALA A 224 -14.82 8.57 22.14
CA ALA A 224 -13.67 9.46 22.07
C ALA A 224 -12.38 8.84 22.65
N ALA A 225 -12.48 8.11 23.77
CA ALA A 225 -11.34 7.41 24.35
C ALA A 225 -10.87 6.26 23.45
N LEU A 226 -11.80 5.51 22.85
CA LEU A 226 -11.49 4.45 21.89
C LEU A 226 -10.76 4.99 20.66
N ASP A 227 -11.24 6.10 20.10
CA ASP A 227 -10.64 6.74 18.93
C ASP A 227 -9.22 7.24 19.27
N HIS A 228 -9.04 7.89 20.43
CA HIS A 228 -7.74 8.31 20.93
C HIS A 228 -6.77 7.13 21.14
N ILE A 229 -7.19 6.08 21.84
CA ILE A 229 -6.35 4.90 22.11
C ILE A 229 -5.99 4.19 20.79
N THR A 230 -6.92 4.13 19.83
CA THR A 230 -6.66 3.57 18.49
C THR A 230 -5.64 4.40 17.72
N GLN A 231 -5.75 5.72 17.76
CA GLN A 231 -4.75 6.61 17.17
C GLN A 231 -3.37 6.39 17.81
N ARG A 232 -3.31 6.28 19.14
CA ARG A 232 -2.06 6.00 19.86
C ARG A 232 -1.48 4.64 19.51
N PHE A 233 -2.32 3.64 19.31
CA PHE A 233 -1.90 2.33 18.79
C PHE A 233 -1.26 2.45 17.40
N ASP A 234 -1.85 3.23 16.50
CA ASP A 234 -1.35 3.43 15.14
C ASP A 234 0.00 4.18 15.10
N GLU A 235 0.16 5.17 15.96
CA GLU A 235 1.37 5.98 16.07
C GLU A 235 2.54 5.21 16.70
N THR A 236 2.25 4.25 17.58
CA THR A 236 3.26 3.58 18.42
C THR A 236 3.28 2.07 18.22
N THR A 237 2.42 1.33 18.94
CA THR A 237 2.46 -0.12 19.07
C THR A 237 2.37 -0.86 17.74
N LYS A 238 1.53 -0.41 16.81
CA LYS A 238 1.35 -1.03 15.49
C LYS A 238 2.66 -1.07 14.69
N ARG A 239 3.48 -0.02 14.81
CA ARG A 239 4.71 0.16 14.03
C ARG A 239 5.91 -0.59 14.62
N LEU A 240 5.85 -0.91 15.92
CA LEU A 240 6.96 -1.48 16.68
C LEU A 240 6.86 -3.00 16.89
N PHE A 241 5.77 -3.63 16.44
CA PHE A 241 5.60 -5.07 16.59
C PHE A 241 6.67 -5.86 15.82
N ARG A 242 7.30 -6.82 16.51
CA ARG A 242 8.34 -7.71 15.95
C ARG A 242 8.02 -9.17 16.20
N ASP A 243 7.70 -9.53 17.45
CA ASP A 243 7.41 -10.91 17.86
C ASP A 243 6.08 -11.01 18.63
N ARG A 244 5.34 -12.08 18.38
CA ARG A 244 4.12 -12.48 19.10
C ARG A 244 4.36 -12.78 20.59
N LYS A 245 5.60 -13.05 20.99
CA LYS A 245 5.97 -13.33 22.38
C LYS A 245 6.15 -12.04 23.20
N ASP A 246 6.39 -10.92 22.54
CA ASP A 246 6.65 -9.66 23.21
C ASP A 246 5.38 -9.09 23.83
N LEU A 247 5.50 -8.60 25.06
CA LEU A 247 4.45 -7.80 25.66
C LEU A 247 4.40 -6.44 24.97
N GLN A 248 3.20 -6.05 24.58
CA GLN A 248 2.97 -4.82 23.84
C GLN A 248 2.13 -3.87 24.68
N PHE A 249 2.43 -2.58 24.60
CA PHE A 249 1.75 -1.54 25.37
C PHE A 249 1.35 -0.41 24.43
N ILE A 250 0.14 0.12 24.64
CA ILE A 250 -0.34 1.33 23.97
C ILE A 250 -0.25 2.48 24.98
N PRO A 251 0.76 3.36 24.88
CA PRO A 251 0.83 4.57 25.71
C PRO A 251 -0.17 5.61 25.22
N PHE A 252 -1.20 5.89 26.02
CA PHE A 252 -2.30 6.77 25.63
C PHE A 252 -2.62 7.88 26.64
N GLY A 253 -2.21 7.73 27.90
CA GLY A 253 -2.60 8.64 28.98
C GLY A 253 -1.44 9.04 29.90
N SER A 254 -1.81 9.64 31.03
CA SER A 254 -0.90 10.09 32.08
C SER A 254 -0.49 8.95 33.03
N PRO A 255 0.57 9.11 33.84
CA PRO A 255 0.92 8.13 34.87
C PRO A 255 -0.17 7.88 35.93
N LEU A 256 -1.15 8.78 36.06
CA LEU A 256 -2.28 8.65 37.00
C LEU A 256 -3.40 7.77 36.45
N ASP A 257 -3.40 7.52 35.15
CA ASP A 257 -4.41 6.70 34.47
C ASP A 257 -4.23 5.23 34.81
N LYS A 258 -5.25 4.65 35.44
CA LYS A 258 -5.26 3.27 35.92
C LYS A 258 -6.64 2.64 35.79
N ASP A 259 -6.66 1.41 35.30
CA ASP A 259 -7.80 0.49 35.35
C ASP A 259 -7.25 -0.93 35.21
N LEU A 260 -6.91 -1.54 36.34
CA LEU A 260 -6.21 -2.83 36.38
C LEU A 260 -7.07 -3.97 35.85
N ALA A 261 -8.40 -3.88 35.93
CA ALA A 261 -9.34 -4.89 35.44
C ALA A 261 -9.19 -5.10 33.93
N VAL A 262 -8.85 -4.05 33.21
CA VAL A 262 -8.64 -4.06 31.76
C VAL A 262 -7.17 -4.02 31.36
N GLY A 263 -6.25 -4.01 32.34
CA GLY A 263 -4.80 -4.00 32.11
C GLY A 263 -4.23 -2.62 31.77
N ILE A 264 -4.88 -1.54 32.24
CA ILE A 264 -4.36 -0.17 32.16
C ILE A 264 -3.59 0.17 33.45
N ARG A 265 -2.34 0.56 33.29
CA ARG A 265 -1.48 1.03 34.39
C ARG A 265 -0.55 2.12 33.88
N GLY A 266 -0.49 3.25 34.58
CA GLY A 266 0.42 4.34 34.23
C GLY A 266 0.16 4.95 32.84
N GLY A 267 -1.11 5.03 32.44
CA GLY A 267 -1.48 5.57 31.12
C GLY A 267 -1.15 4.66 29.95
N GLN A 268 -0.85 3.39 30.20
CA GLN A 268 -0.53 2.40 29.19
C GLN A 268 -1.52 1.25 29.23
N LEU A 269 -2.06 0.89 28.08
CA LEU A 269 -2.89 -0.30 27.91
C LEU A 269 -2.03 -1.49 27.51
N LYS A 270 -2.01 -2.54 28.34
CA LYS A 270 -1.31 -3.79 28.03
C LYS A 270 -2.10 -4.63 27.02
N LEU A 271 -1.45 -4.97 25.92
CA LEU A 271 -1.88 -5.97 24.96
C LEU A 271 -1.16 -7.30 25.24
N THR A 272 -1.91 -8.39 25.26
CA THR A 272 -1.32 -9.73 25.36
C THR A 272 -0.75 -10.14 24.00
N GLY A 273 0.40 -10.85 23.99
CA GLY A 273 1.19 -11.11 22.78
C GLY A 273 0.45 -11.77 21.61
N TRP A 274 -0.66 -12.47 21.86
CA TRP A 274 -1.49 -13.08 20.82
C TRP A 274 -2.48 -12.13 20.14
N VAL A 275 -2.75 -10.96 20.71
CA VAL A 275 -3.71 -9.99 20.18
C VAL A 275 -3.15 -9.35 18.91
N LEU A 276 -1.92 -8.83 18.98
CA LEU A 276 -1.34 -8.06 17.89
C LEU A 276 -1.13 -8.87 16.59
N PRO A 277 -0.61 -10.12 16.62
CA PRO A 277 -0.56 -10.98 15.43
C PRO A 277 -1.93 -11.18 14.78
N ARG A 278 -3.01 -11.29 15.57
CA ARG A 278 -4.37 -11.47 15.03
C ARG A 278 -4.92 -10.19 14.42
N LEU A 279 -4.56 -9.03 14.96
CA LEU A 279 -4.89 -7.73 14.38
C LEU A 279 -4.12 -7.49 13.06
N LEU A 280 -2.93 -8.08 12.92
CA LEU A 280 -2.06 -7.94 11.75
C LEU A 280 -2.36 -8.97 10.65
N CYS A 281 -2.71 -10.21 10.99
CA CYS A 281 -3.02 -11.25 10.01
C CYS A 281 -4.24 -10.88 9.16
N TYR A 282 -4.07 -10.86 7.84
CA TYR A 282 -5.19 -10.97 6.92
C TYR A 282 -5.71 -12.41 6.96
N MET A 283 -6.95 -12.61 7.43
CA MET A 283 -7.64 -13.89 7.32
C MET A 283 -8.59 -13.78 6.12
N SER A 284 -8.15 -14.26 4.97
CA SER A 284 -9.03 -14.49 3.81
C SER A 284 -10.14 -15.48 4.21
N SER A 285 -11.40 -15.14 3.93
CA SER A 285 -12.55 -16.01 4.22
C SER A 285 -12.89 -16.99 3.10
N THR A 286 -11.99 -17.26 2.14
CA THR A 286 -12.32 -18.12 0.99
C THR A 286 -11.13 -18.95 0.54
N ARG A 287 -11.00 -20.17 1.09
CA ARG A 287 -10.83 -21.39 0.29
C ARG A 287 -11.59 -22.51 0.98
N ASN A 288 -12.64 -22.99 0.31
CA ASN A 288 -13.16 -24.33 0.54
C ASN A 288 -12.04 -25.31 0.14
N PRO A 289 -11.56 -26.23 0.99
CA PRO A 289 -10.50 -27.17 0.62
C PRO A 289 -10.98 -28.32 -0.29
N GLN A 290 -11.96 -28.09 -1.18
CA GLN A 290 -12.59 -29.14 -1.98
C GLN A 290 -12.65 -28.89 -3.49
N GLU A 291 -11.79 -28.03 -4.05
CA GLU A 291 -11.49 -28.01 -5.49
C GLU A 291 -9.98 -27.97 -5.73
#